data_AF-A0AAN6P2I2-F1
#
_entry.id   AF-A0AAN6P2I2-F1
#
_cell.length_a   1.000
_cell.length_b   1.000
_cell.length_c   1.000
_cell.angle_alpha   90.00
_cell.angle_beta   90.00
_cell.angle_gamma   90.00
#
_symmetry.space_group_name_H-M   'P 1'
#
loop_
_entity.id
_entity.type
_entity.pdbx_description
1 polymer ?
#
loop_
_entity_poly.entity_id
_entity_poly.type
_entity_poly.pdbx_seq_one_letter_code
_entity_poly.pdbx_strand_id
1 'polypeptide(L)'
;MSQTFTKSQVAEHKDDKSMYIIIDDGVYDITNFLDDHPGGAKILKRMAGKDATKSFWKYHGKNVLEKYGTKLKVGTLAEAAKL
;
A
#
# COMPACT_ATOMS: atom_id res chain seq x y z
N MET A 1 -6.00 -17.15 0.54
CA MET A 1 -5.89 -16.84 1.97
C MET A 1 -5.30 -15.45 2.06
N SER A 2 -6.11 -14.44 2.40
CA SER A 2 -5.63 -13.06 2.51
C SER A 2 -4.86 -12.92 3.82
N GLN A 3 -3.60 -12.47 3.77
CA GLN A 3 -2.80 -12.27 4.98
C GLN A 3 -3.29 -11.02 5.72
N THR A 4 -3.24 -11.06 7.05
CA THR A 4 -3.59 -9.92 7.90
C THR A 4 -2.32 -9.30 8.47
N PHE A 5 -2.23 -7.97 8.43
CA PHE A 5 -1.06 -7.21 8.87
C PHE A 5 -1.44 -6.18 9.93
N THR A 6 -0.58 -5.97 10.92
CA THR A 6 -0.65 -4.76 11.75
C THR A 6 0.05 -3.59 11.05
N LYS A 7 -0.25 -2.36 11.47
CA LYS A 7 0.49 -1.17 10.99
C LYS A 7 2.00 -1.28 11.27
N SER A 8 2.39 -1.91 12.38
CA SER A 8 3.79 -2.13 12.71
C SER A 8 4.46 -3.07 11.71
N GLN A 9 3.81 -4.19 11.36
CA GLN A 9 4.34 -5.11 10.35
C GLN A 9 4.48 -4.42 8.99
N VAL A 10 3.48 -3.64 8.56
CA VAL A 10 3.60 -2.86 7.31
C VAL A 10 4.78 -1.89 7.37
N ALA A 11 5.02 -1.24 8.51
CA ALA A 11 6.13 -0.30 8.67
C ALA A 11 7.53 -0.92 8.58
N GLU A 12 7.66 -2.24 8.70
CA GLU A 12 8.91 -2.97 8.45
C GLU A 12 9.21 -3.08 6.94
N HIS A 13 8.19 -2.97 6.08
CA HIS A 13 8.32 -3.02 4.62
C HIS A 13 8.49 -1.61 4.02
N LYS A 14 9.67 -1.01 4.23
CA LYS A 14 9.96 0.39 3.84
C LYS A 14 11.20 0.58 2.95
N ASP A 15 11.88 -0.50 2.57
CA ASP A 15 13.17 -0.47 1.88
C ASP A 15 13.05 -1.05 0.46
N ASP A 16 13.99 -0.78 -0.45
CA ASP A 16 13.89 -1.18 -1.87
C ASP A 16 13.66 -2.68 -2.14
N LYS A 17 13.91 -3.56 -1.15
CA LYS A 17 13.67 -5.00 -1.25
C LYS A 17 12.25 -5.41 -0.86
N SER A 18 11.53 -4.56 -0.12
CA SER A 18 10.18 -4.80 0.33
C SER A 18 9.52 -3.48 0.75
N MET A 19 8.58 -3.00 -0.08
CA MET A 19 7.86 -1.74 0.13
C MET A 19 6.37 -1.99 0.12
N TYR A 20 5.73 -1.88 1.28
CA TYR A 20 4.29 -2.00 1.38
C TYR A 20 3.65 -0.65 1.69
N ILE A 21 2.41 -0.47 1.26
CA ILE A 21 1.58 0.68 1.62
C ILE A 21 0.20 0.22 2.05
N ILE A 22 -0.45 1.06 2.84
CA ILE A 22 -1.87 0.88 3.19
C ILE A 22 -2.71 1.86 2.37
N ILE A 23 -3.80 1.36 1.79
CA ILE A 23 -4.88 2.17 1.22
C ILE A 23 -6.19 1.64 1.79
N ASP A 24 -6.86 2.48 2.59
CA ASP A 24 -7.96 2.12 3.47
C ASP A 24 -7.56 0.97 4.41
N ASP A 25 -8.14 -0.21 4.21
CA ASP A 25 -7.81 -1.42 4.96
C ASP A 25 -6.94 -2.40 4.15
N GLY A 26 -6.67 -2.10 2.87
CA GLY A 26 -5.84 -2.96 2.03
C GLY A 26 -4.35 -2.73 2.24
N VAL A 27 -3.58 -3.82 2.24
CA VAL A 27 -2.11 -3.78 2.21
C VAL A 27 -1.63 -4.20 0.83
N TYR A 28 -0.80 -3.35 0.22
CA TYR A 28 -0.33 -3.50 -1.16
C TYR A 28 1.18 -3.53 -1.20
N ASP A 29 1.73 -4.53 -1.88
CA ASP A 29 3.16 -4.62 -2.20
C ASP A 29 3.44 -3.82 -3.48
N ILE A 30 4.24 -2.76 -3.33
CA ILE A 30 4.64 -1.87 -4.41
C ILE A 30 6.11 -2.03 -4.80
N THR A 31 6.79 -3.06 -4.29
CA THR A 31 8.24 -3.28 -4.47
C THR A 31 8.64 -3.25 -5.95
N ASN A 32 7.84 -3.91 -6.81
CA ASN A 32 8.08 -3.99 -8.26
C ASN A 32 7.23 -3.01 -9.08
N PHE A 33 6.56 -2.05 -8.43
CA PHE A 33 5.65 -1.10 -9.09
C PHE A 33 6.26 0.31 -9.24
N LEU A 34 7.52 0.49 -8.83
CA LEU A 34 8.17 1.80 -8.82
C LEU A 34 8.25 2.47 -10.20
N ASP A 35 8.65 1.71 -11.23
CA ASP A 35 8.80 2.20 -12.60
C ASP A 35 7.48 2.25 -13.38
N ASP A 36 6.48 1.46 -12.98
CA ASP A 36 5.15 1.42 -13.62
C ASP A 36 4.23 2.54 -13.09
N HIS A 37 4.59 3.18 -11.97
CA HIS A 37 3.78 4.23 -11.37
C HIS A 37 3.91 5.57 -12.14
N PRO A 38 2.83 6.08 -12.77
CA PRO A 38 2.90 7.30 -13.58
C PRO A 38 3.27 8.56 -12.78
N GLY A 39 2.99 8.59 -11.47
CA GLY A 39 3.40 9.66 -10.56
C GLY A 39 4.87 9.60 -10.13
N GLY A 40 5.62 8.61 -10.64
CA GLY A 40 7.05 8.39 -10.38
C GLY A 40 7.34 7.61 -9.10
N ALA A 41 8.53 6.99 -9.06
CA ALA A 41 8.99 6.16 -7.94
C ALA A 41 9.20 6.95 -6.64
N LYS A 42 9.53 8.24 -6.71
CA LYS A 42 9.93 9.06 -5.54
C LYS A 42 8.82 9.14 -4.49
N ILE A 43 7.56 9.28 -4.91
CA ILE A 43 6.43 9.34 -3.98
C ILE A 43 6.15 7.98 -3.35
N LEU A 44 6.29 6.89 -4.11
CA LEU A 44 6.13 5.53 -3.61
C LEU A 44 7.16 5.21 -2.52
N LYS A 45 8.44 5.48 -2.77
CA LYS A 45 9.50 5.32 -1.76
C LYS A 45 9.25 6.14 -0.49
N ARG A 46 8.69 7.35 -0.62
CA ARG A 46 8.34 8.20 0.54
C ARG A 46 7.20 7.61 1.38
N MET A 47 6.28 6.90 0.75
CA MET A 47 5.09 6.31 1.38
C MET A 47 5.30 4.85 1.80
N ALA A 48 6.41 4.22 1.40
CA ALA A 48 6.74 2.86 1.82
C ALA A 48 6.71 2.71 3.35
N GLY A 49 6.05 1.65 3.80
CA GLY A 49 5.78 1.33 5.20
C GLY A 49 4.71 2.21 5.87
N LYS A 50 3.87 2.93 5.11
CA LYS A 50 2.92 3.91 5.68
C LYS A 50 1.50 3.77 5.14
N ASP A 51 0.60 4.44 5.85
CA ASP A 51 -0.75 4.73 5.37
C ASP A 51 -0.72 5.81 4.29
N ALA A 52 -1.06 5.40 3.07
CA ALA A 52 -1.12 6.25 1.89
C ALA A 52 -2.54 6.61 1.49
N THR A 53 -3.56 6.22 2.25
CA THR A 53 -4.99 6.37 1.93
C THR A 53 -5.33 7.80 1.51
N LYS A 54 -5.00 8.78 2.36
CA LYS A 54 -5.29 10.20 2.09
C LYS A 54 -4.58 10.72 0.84
N SER A 55 -3.31 10.35 0.66
CA SER A 55 -2.54 10.74 -0.52
C SER A 55 -3.09 10.09 -1.78
N PHE A 56 -3.42 8.80 -1.73
CA PHE A 56 -3.96 8.05 -2.85
C PHE A 56 -5.27 8.68 -3.34
N TRP A 57 -6.25 8.86 -2.46
CA TRP A 57 -7.56 9.42 -2.82
C TRP A 57 -7.55 10.88 -3.25
N LYS A 58 -6.50 11.62 -2.90
CA LYS A 58 -6.31 13.00 -3.39
C LYS A 58 -5.95 13.04 -4.88
N TYR A 59 -5.24 12.04 -5.38
CA TYR A 59 -4.69 12.03 -6.75
C TYR A 59 -5.31 10.95 -7.66
N HIS A 60 -5.96 9.94 -7.09
CA HIS A 60 -6.48 8.79 -7.81
C HIS A 60 -7.94 8.49 -7.47
N GLY A 61 -8.67 8.04 -8.48
CA GLY A 61 -10.02 7.50 -8.34
C GLY A 61 -10.05 5.98 -8.11
N LYS A 62 -11.24 5.45 -7.79
CA LYS A 62 -11.44 4.02 -7.50
C LYS A 62 -11.00 3.11 -8.64
N ASN A 63 -11.22 3.55 -9.88
CA ASN A 63 -10.84 2.82 -11.10
C ASN A 63 -9.32 2.49 -11.15
N VAL A 64 -8.47 3.33 -10.55
CA VAL A 64 -7.02 3.09 -10.48
C VAL A 64 -6.73 1.94 -9.51
N LEU A 65 -7.40 1.94 -8.35
CA LEU A 65 -7.25 0.88 -7.36
C LEU A 65 -7.80 -0.46 -7.86
N GLU A 66 -8.91 -0.45 -8.60
CA GLU A 66 -9.47 -1.66 -9.23
C GLU A 66 -8.53 -2.24 -10.30
N LYS A 67 -7.91 -1.37 -11.10
CA LYS A 67 -7.01 -1.77 -12.19
C LYS A 67 -5.65 -2.29 -11.70
N TYR A 68 -5.02 -1.59 -10.76
CA TYR A 68 -3.65 -1.91 -10.31
C TYR A 68 -3.64 -2.58 -8.93
N GLY A 69 -4.48 -2.13 -8.00
CA GLY A 69 -4.50 -2.61 -6.62
C GLY A 69 -4.83 -4.10 -6.49
N THR A 70 -5.65 -4.66 -7.38
CA THR A 70 -5.98 -6.11 -7.36
C THR A 70 -4.76 -7.00 -7.53
N LYS A 71 -3.75 -6.58 -8.31
CA LYS A 71 -2.51 -7.33 -8.53
C LYS A 71 -1.48 -7.08 -7.43
N LEU A 72 -1.53 -5.91 -6.80
CA LEU A 72 -0.57 -5.48 -5.79
C LEU A 72 -1.01 -5.86 -4.37
N LYS A 73 -2.30 -6.18 -4.16
CA LYS A 73 -2.85 -6.47 -2.84
C LYS A 73 -2.30 -7.80 -2.31
N VAL A 74 -1.61 -7.73 -1.17
CA VAL A 74 -1.05 -8.89 -0.45
C VAL A 74 -1.86 -9.25 0.80
N GLY A 75 -2.70 -8.32 1.27
CA GLY A 75 -3.52 -8.57 2.44
C GLY A 75 -4.39 -7.40 2.87
N THR A 76 -4.80 -7.44 4.13
CA THR A 76 -5.57 -6.39 4.79
C THR A 76 -4.99 -6.06 6.16
N LEU A 77 -5.32 -4.88 6.69
CA LEU A 77 -4.96 -4.52 8.05
C LEU A 77 -5.77 -5.36 9.04
N ALA A 78 -5.15 -5.73 10.15
CA ALA A 78 -5.86 -6.24 11.31
C ALA A 78 -6.76 -5.12 11.81
N GLU A 79 -8.07 -5.40 11.90
CA GLU A 79 -8.98 -4.52 12.61
C GLU A 79 -8.42 -4.39 14.03
N ALA A 80 -7.97 -3.18 14.39
CA ALA A 80 -7.57 -2.92 15.77
C ALA A 80 -8.83 -3.16 16.59
N ALA A 81 -8.85 -4.24 17.36
CA ALA A 81 -9.97 -4.60 18.23
C ALA A 81 -10.44 -3.33 18.93
N LYS A 82 -11.62 -2.85 18.54
CA LYS A 82 -12.31 -1.79 19.26
C LYS A 82 -12.58 -2.35 20.66
N LEU A 83 -11.72 -1.98 21.61
CA LEU A 83 -11.98 -2.04 23.04
C LEU A 83 -12.94 -0.91 23.41
#